data_AF-A0A503PAT1-F1
#
_entry.id   AF-A0A503PAT1-F1
#
_cell.length_a   1.000
_cell.length_b   1.000
_cell.length_c   1.000
_cell.angle_alpha   90.00
_cell.angle_beta   90.00
_cell.angle_gamma   90.00
#
_symmetry.space_group_name_H-M   'P 1'
#
loop_
_entity.id
_entity.type
_entity.pdbx_description
1 polymer ?
#
loop_
_entity_poly.entity_id
_entity_poly.type
_entity_poly.pdbx_seq_one_letter_code
_entity_poly.pdbx_strand_id
1 'polypeptide(L)'
;MTVEIHAHDVAVFANGSKVATVTRPGTFMVPSKAGPVDRAFNIGDVVLVDGRGFVLVSPLSFAGATEIARAVIENHSGTVTDSHSLRALATAVIGFAAQMVAPEPARTAIEPAEASAG
;
A
#
# COMPACT_ATOMS: atom_id res chain seq x y z
N MET A 1 6.81 -9.24 19.22
CA MET A 1 5.35 -9.00 19.13
C MET A 1 5.03 -8.78 17.66
N THR A 2 4.23 -9.65 17.07
CA THR A 2 3.80 -9.56 15.67
C THR A 2 2.53 -8.73 15.59
N VAL A 3 2.49 -7.75 14.69
CA VAL A 3 1.30 -6.94 14.42
C VAL A 3 0.63 -7.49 13.18
N GLU A 4 -0.66 -7.77 13.29
CA GLU A 4 -1.48 -8.20 12.16
C GLU A 4 -2.12 -6.97 11.50
N ILE A 5 -1.91 -6.79 10.19
CA ILE A 5 -2.52 -5.73 9.39
C ILE A 5 -3.50 -6.40 8.43
N HIS A 6 -4.78 -6.14 8.60
CA HIS A 6 -5.80 -6.57 7.65
C HIS A 6 -5.83 -5.58 6.49
N ALA A 7 -5.58 -6.07 5.28
CA ALA A 7 -5.52 -5.25 4.08
C ALA A 7 -6.07 -6.01 2.87
N HIS A 8 -6.50 -5.25 1.87
CA HIS A 8 -6.91 -5.74 0.55
C HIS A 8 -5.83 -5.38 -0.47
N ASP A 9 -5.38 -6.37 -1.24
CA ASP A 9 -4.34 -6.18 -2.25
C ASP A 9 -4.87 -5.29 -3.39
N VAL A 10 -4.10 -4.25 -3.71
CA VAL A 10 -4.40 -3.25 -4.76
C VAL A 10 -3.63 -3.56 -6.04
N ALA A 11 -2.35 -3.92 -5.89
CA ALA A 11 -1.48 -4.26 -6.99
C ALA A 11 -0.47 -5.30 -6.55
N VAL A 12 -0.20 -6.28 -7.43
CA VAL A 12 0.80 -7.33 -7.22
C VAL A 12 1.85 -7.22 -8.32
N PHE A 13 3.12 -7.21 -7.94
CA PHE A 13 4.24 -7.05 -8.86
C PHE A 13 4.93 -8.38 -9.14
N ALA A 14 5.67 -8.45 -10.25
CA ALA A 14 6.36 -9.66 -10.70
C ALA A 14 7.39 -10.20 -9.67
N ASN A 15 7.92 -9.35 -8.78
CA ASN A 15 8.82 -9.76 -7.71
C ASN A 15 8.08 -10.28 -6.46
N GLY A 16 6.77 -10.46 -6.53
CA GLY A 16 5.92 -10.91 -5.44
C GLY A 16 5.53 -9.83 -4.43
N SER A 17 6.10 -8.62 -4.53
CA SER A 17 5.67 -7.50 -3.69
C SER A 17 4.24 -7.09 -4.03
N LYS A 18 3.56 -6.48 -3.07
CA LYS A 18 2.19 -6.01 -3.24
C LYS A 18 1.93 -4.72 -2.49
N VAL A 19 1.21 -3.82 -3.16
CA VAL A 19 0.59 -2.65 -2.51
C VAL A 19 -0.80 -3.10 -2.06
N ALA A 20 -1.16 -2.77 -0.82
CA ALA A 20 -2.46 -3.10 -0.26
C ALA A 20 -3.05 -1.89 0.50
N THR A 21 -4.37 -1.87 0.63
CA THR A 21 -5.11 -0.87 1.41
C THR A 21 -5.61 -1.50 2.69
N VAL A 22 -5.36 -0.86 3.83
CA VAL A 22 -5.81 -1.30 5.15
C VAL A 22 -7.34 -1.32 5.21
N THR A 23 -7.90 -2.42 5.71
CA THR A 23 -9.35 -2.65 5.84
C THR A 23 -9.82 -2.65 7.29
N ARG A 24 -8.90 -2.67 8.27
CA ARG A 24 -9.21 -2.60 9.70
C ARG A 24 -8.20 -1.70 10.42
N PRO A 25 -8.64 -0.77 11.27
CA PRO A 25 -7.71 0.06 12.03
C PRO A 25 -6.98 -0.77 13.09
N GLY A 26 -5.83 -0.26 13.54
CA GLY A 26 -5.02 -0.91 14.58
C GLY A 26 -3.84 -0.04 15.01
N THR A 27 -2.97 -0.60 15.83
CA THR A 27 -1.77 0.08 16.33
C THR A 27 -0.53 -0.82 16.22
N PHE A 28 0.64 -0.21 16.11
CA PHE A 28 1.92 -0.89 16.20
C PHE A 28 2.96 -0.04 16.91
N MET A 29 3.87 -0.71 17.61
CA MET A 29 5.00 -0.06 18.26
C MET A 29 6.07 0.28 17.22
N VAL A 30 6.46 1.56 17.16
CA VAL A 30 7.61 2.00 16.39
C VAL A 30 8.75 2.43 17.31
N PRO A 31 10.01 2.11 16.99
CA PRO A 31 11.15 2.64 17.71
C PRO A 31 11.20 4.17 17.61
N SER A 32 11.40 4.85 18.74
CA SER A 32 11.66 6.29 18.77
C SER A 32 12.81 6.62 19.72
N LYS A 33 13.36 7.83 19.62
CA LYS A 33 14.43 8.31 20.51
C LYS A 33 14.00 8.37 21.99
N ALA A 34 12.71 8.53 22.27
CA ALA A 34 12.15 8.60 23.62
C ALA A 34 11.66 7.24 24.14
N GLY A 35 11.86 6.16 23.38
CA GLY A 35 11.33 4.82 23.63
C GLY A 35 10.30 4.40 22.58
N PRO A 36 9.85 3.13 22.60
CA PRO A 36 8.82 2.67 21.68
C PRO A 36 7.54 3.50 21.82
N VAL A 37 6.97 3.97 20.71
CA VAL A 37 5.71 4.72 20.69
C VAL A 37 4.65 3.97 19.88
N ASP A 38 3.41 4.05 20.35
CA ASP A 38 2.26 3.53 19.62
C ASP A 38 2.00 4.39 18.39
N ARG A 39 1.92 3.73 17.23
CA ARG A 39 1.51 4.34 15.97
C ARG A 39 0.23 3.69 15.50
N ALA A 40 -0.82 4.49 15.37
CA ALA A 40 -2.09 4.06 14.81
C ALA A 40 -2.00 3.96 13.27
N PHE A 41 -2.77 3.04 12.72
CA PHE A 41 -3.12 2.98 11.31
C PHE A 41 -4.63 2.84 11.14
N ASN A 42 -5.15 3.38 10.06
CA ASN A 42 -6.58 3.52 9.81
C ASN A 42 -6.98 2.80 8.52
N ILE A 43 -8.29 2.57 8.38
CA ILE A 43 -8.87 2.11 7.12
C ILE A 43 -8.52 3.11 6.02
N GLY A 44 -8.07 2.61 4.86
CA GLY A 44 -7.66 3.45 3.73
C GLY A 44 -6.17 3.78 3.70
N ASP A 45 -5.43 3.59 4.80
CA ASP A 45 -3.97 3.69 4.78
C ASP A 45 -3.39 2.64 3.83
N VAL A 46 -2.29 2.96 3.17
CA VAL A 46 -1.67 2.08 2.17
C VAL A 46 -0.39 1.46 2.70
N VAL A 47 -0.11 0.22 2.32
CA VAL A 47 1.04 -0.55 2.82
C VAL A 47 1.74 -1.23 1.64
N LEU A 48 3.06 -1.38 1.72
CA LEU A 48 3.84 -2.21 0.80
C LEU A 48 4.36 -3.44 1.53
N VAL A 49 4.10 -4.61 0.98
CA VAL A 49 4.54 -5.90 1.54
C VAL A 49 5.38 -6.63 0.48
N ASP A 50 6.47 -7.28 0.88
CA ASP A 50 7.28 -8.11 -0.02
C ASP A 50 6.64 -9.50 -0.25
N GLY A 51 7.19 -10.27 -1.20
CA GLY A 51 6.69 -11.62 -1.50
C GLY A 51 6.83 -12.65 -0.37
N ARG A 52 7.50 -12.30 0.73
CA ARG A 52 7.63 -13.14 1.93
C ARG A 52 6.67 -12.71 3.04
N GLY A 53 5.88 -11.67 2.83
CA GLY A 53 4.96 -11.12 3.82
C GLY A 53 5.57 -10.07 4.75
N PHE A 54 6.79 -9.57 4.49
CA PHE A 54 7.38 -8.49 5.29
C PHE A 54 6.88 -7.12 4.83
N VAL A 55 6.49 -6.28 5.80
CA VAL A 55 6.13 -4.89 5.54
C VAL A 55 7.38 -4.09 5.19
N LEU A 56 7.44 -3.58 3.97
CA LEU A 56 8.52 -2.72 3.46
C LEU A 56 8.21 -1.23 3.66
N VAL A 57 6.93 -0.87 3.61
CA VAL A 57 6.44 0.48 3.93
C VAL A 57 5.29 0.28 4.92
N SER A 58 5.46 0.77 6.15
CA SER A 58 4.39 0.76 7.17
C SER A 58 3.15 1.49 6.67
N PRO A 59 1.94 1.20 7.22
CA PRO A 59 0.72 1.89 6.83
C PRO A 59 0.92 3.40 6.75
N LEU A 60 0.66 3.93 5.56
CA LEU A 60 0.89 5.31 5.19
C LEU A 60 -0.46 5.97 4.91
N SER A 61 -0.77 6.99 5.68
CA SER A 61 -1.97 7.80 5.49
C SER A 61 -1.79 8.78 4.33
N PHE A 62 -2.90 9.29 3.80
CA PHE A 62 -2.89 10.30 2.74
C PHE A 62 -2.14 11.57 3.16
N ALA A 63 -2.32 12.00 4.42
CA ALA A 63 -1.58 13.14 4.98
C ALA A 63 -0.07 12.85 4.99
N GLY A 64 0.36 11.68 5.48
CA GLY A 64 1.77 11.29 5.49
C GLY A 64 2.37 11.20 4.08
N ALA A 65 1.62 10.69 3.12
CA ALA A 65 2.03 10.67 1.71
C ALA A 65 2.17 12.08 1.13
N THR A 66 1.29 13.00 1.51
CA THR A 66 1.34 14.41 1.07
C THR A 66 2.60 15.12 1.60
N GLU A 67 3.03 14.84 2.83
CA GLU A 67 4.29 15.35 3.36
C GLU A 67 5.50 14.87 2.53
N ILE A 68 5.53 13.57 2.20
CA ILE A 68 6.60 12.99 1.38
C ILE A 68 6.58 13.59 -0.03
N ALA A 69 5.41 13.69 -0.64
CA ALA A 69 5.25 14.29 -1.96
C ALA A 69 5.71 15.74 -1.99
N ARG A 70 5.35 16.54 -0.97
CA ARG A 70 5.82 17.92 -0.83
C ARG A 70 7.34 17.98 -0.76
N ALA A 71 7.96 17.18 0.13
CA ALA A 71 9.41 17.16 0.27
C ALA A 71 10.13 16.76 -1.03
N VAL A 72 9.54 15.86 -1.83
CA VAL A 72 10.06 15.54 -3.17
C VAL A 72 9.90 16.72 -4.15
N ILE A 73 8.73 17.36 -4.19
CA ILE A 73 8.46 18.52 -5.06
C ILE A 73 9.38 19.69 -4.72
N GLU A 74 9.62 19.93 -3.44
CA GLU A 74 10.51 20.98 -2.93
C GLU A 74 12.00 20.58 -3.00
N ASN A 75 12.32 19.43 -3.59
CA ASN A 75 13.68 18.92 -3.79
C ASN A 75 14.49 18.81 -2.48
N HIS A 76 13.85 18.37 -1.40
CA HIS A 76 14.54 18.08 -0.16
C HIS A 76 15.52 16.91 -0.39
N SER A 77 16.82 17.20 -0.30
CA SER A 77 17.91 16.26 -0.64
C SER A 77 17.78 14.91 0.04
N GLY A 78 17.42 14.90 1.34
CA GLY A 78 17.23 13.67 2.11
C GLY A 78 16.04 12.80 1.67
N THR A 79 15.05 13.35 0.96
CA THR A 79 13.85 12.61 0.55
C THR A 79 13.98 12.09 -0.88
N VAL A 80 14.57 12.88 -1.79
CA VAL A 80 14.71 12.52 -3.20
C VAL A 80 15.74 11.41 -3.45
N THR A 81 16.71 11.22 -2.54
CA THR A 81 17.69 10.13 -2.63
C THR A 81 17.40 8.96 -1.70
N ASP A 82 16.46 9.12 -0.75
CA ASP A 82 16.14 8.06 0.19
C ASP A 82 15.22 7.02 -0.45
N SER A 83 15.78 5.82 -0.64
CA SER A 83 15.07 4.69 -1.25
C SER A 83 13.82 4.28 -0.48
N HIS A 84 13.75 4.54 0.83
CA HIS A 84 12.55 4.26 1.62
C HIS A 84 11.45 5.29 1.31
N SER A 85 11.78 6.59 1.31
CA SER A 85 10.87 7.68 0.95
C SER A 85 10.31 7.53 -0.47
N LEU A 86 11.15 7.17 -1.45
CA LEU A 86 10.71 6.92 -2.82
C LEU A 86 9.77 5.71 -2.92
N ARG A 87 10.03 4.63 -2.18
CA ARG A 87 9.13 3.47 -2.10
C ARG A 87 7.80 3.82 -1.43
N ALA A 88 7.83 4.62 -0.37
CA ALA A 88 6.63 5.10 0.30
C ALA A 88 5.78 5.97 -0.64
N LEU A 89 6.40 6.87 -1.40
CA LEU A 89 5.71 7.67 -2.41
C LEU A 89 5.11 6.80 -3.52
N ALA A 90 5.86 5.85 -4.07
CA ALA A 90 5.34 4.93 -5.10
C ALA A 90 4.15 4.10 -4.57
N THR A 91 4.22 3.65 -3.32
CA THR A 91 3.13 2.95 -2.63
C THR A 91 1.89 3.83 -2.52
N ALA A 92 2.06 5.10 -2.13
CA ALA A 92 0.98 6.09 -2.05
C ALA A 92 0.32 6.32 -3.42
N VAL A 93 1.10 6.55 -4.46
CA VAL A 93 0.57 6.81 -5.81
C VAL A 93 -0.31 5.65 -6.27
N ILE A 94 0.16 4.41 -6.12
CA ILE A 94 -0.57 3.22 -6.57
C ILE A 94 -1.80 2.96 -5.68
N GLY A 95 -1.60 3.01 -4.36
CA GLY A 95 -2.65 2.70 -3.39
C GLY A 95 -3.81 3.69 -3.44
N PHE A 96 -3.53 5.00 -3.47
CA PHE A 96 -4.59 6.02 -3.52
C PHE A 96 -5.21 6.16 -4.91
N ALA A 97 -4.48 5.94 -6.00
CA ALA A 97 -5.07 5.92 -7.34
C ALA A 97 -6.16 4.82 -7.45
N ALA A 98 -5.91 3.64 -6.92
CA ALA A 98 -6.89 2.55 -6.93
C ALA A 98 -8.13 2.81 -6.06
N GLN A 99 -8.04 3.72 -5.08
CA GLN A 99 -9.19 4.13 -4.28
C GLN A 99 -10.07 5.17 -5.02
N MET A 100 -9.48 5.93 -5.95
CA MET A 100 -10.20 6.95 -6.74
C MET A 100 -10.82 6.37 -8.02
N VAL A 101 -10.19 5.35 -8.61
CA VAL A 101 -10.70 4.67 -9.80
C VAL A 101 -11.60 3.53 -9.34
N ALA A 102 -12.92 3.65 -9.57
CA ALA A 102 -13.82 2.51 -9.41
C ALA A 102 -13.24 1.32 -10.22
N PRO A 103 -13.14 0.11 -9.65
CA PRO A 103 -12.52 -1.01 -10.33
C PRO A 103 -13.25 -1.24 -11.66
N GLU A 104 -12.51 -1.25 -12.77
CA GLU A 104 -13.08 -1.71 -14.04
C GLU A 104 -13.58 -3.13 -13.79
N PRO A 105 -14.87 -3.43 -14.09
CA PRO A 105 -15.40 -4.75 -13.82
C PRO A 105 -14.53 -5.77 -14.55
N ALA A 106 -14.00 -6.74 -13.81
CA ALA A 106 -13.25 -7.84 -14.37
C ALA A 106 -14.06 -8.42 -15.53
N ARG A 107 -13.53 -8.36 -16.75
CA ARG A 107 -14.14 -9.04 -17.89
C ARG A 107 -14.09 -10.53 -17.57
N THR A 108 -15.20 -11.08 -17.12
CA THR A 108 -15.40 -12.53 -17.05
C THR A 108 -15.09 -13.07 -18.44
N ALA A 109 -14.06 -13.90 -18.56
CA ALA A 109 -13.82 -14.66 -19.77
C ALA A 109 -15.09 -15.48 -20.04
N ILE A 110 -15.79 -15.16 -21.11
CA ILE A 110 -16.94 -15.93 -21.56
C ILE A 110 -16.35 -17.21 -22.16
N GLU A 111 -16.49 -18.34 -21.46
CA GLU A 111 -16.24 -19.63 -22.09
C GLU A 111 -17.25 -19.83 -23.23
N PRO A 112 -16.82 -20.23 -24.43
CA PRO A 112 -17.74 -20.48 -25.53
C PRO A 112 -18.62 -21.69 -25.24
N ALA A 113 -19.93 -21.51 -25.42
CA ALA A 113 -20.96 -22.50 -25.18
C ALA A 113 -20.72 -23.79 -25.97
N GLU A 114 -20.71 -24.93 -25.28
CA GLU A 114 -20.89 -26.23 -25.92
C GLU A 114 -22.25 -26.26 -26.63
N ALA A 115 -22.19 -26.42 -27.95
CA ALA A 115 -23.34 -26.73 -28.77
C ALA A 115 -23.82 -28.15 -28.43
N SER A 116 -24.92 -28.27 -27.68
CA SER A 116 -25.66 -29.52 -27.60
C SER A 116 -26.91 -29.42 -28.48
N ALA A 117 -26.80 -29.96 -29.69
CA ALA A 117 -27.94 -30.33 -30.50
C ALA A 117 -28.59 -31.59 -29.89
N GLY A 118 -29.90 -31.55 -29.67
CA GLY A 118 -30.75 -32.66 -29.25
C GLY A 118 -32.20 -32.28 -29.37
#